data_AF-A0A8S2SFA4-F1
#
_entry.id   AF-A0A8S2SFA4-F1
#
_cell.length_a   1.000
_cell.length_b   1.000
_cell.length_c   1.000
_cell.angle_alpha   90.00
_cell.angle_beta   90.00
_cell.angle_gamma   90.00
#
_symmetry.space_group_name_H-M   'P 1'
#
loop_
_entity.id
_entity.type
_entity.pdbx_description
1 polymer ?
#
loop_
_entity_poly.entity_id
_entity_poly.type
_entity_poly.pdbx_seq_one_letter_code
_entity_poly.pdbx_strand_id
1 'polypeptide(L)' 'MCISPFTGQRCEDRVDPCANQPCQNGGTCQPTNGNSYQCICPPGYSSFDCSTRDPCSQNPCMNGGQCF' A
#
# COMPACT_ATOMS: atom_id res chain seq x y z
N MET A 1 18.52 -7.35 20.12
CA MET A 1 17.68 -6.42 19.33
C MET A 1 18.34 -6.26 17.97
N CYS A 2 17.60 -6.45 16.88
CA CYS A 2 18.14 -6.33 15.53
C CYS A 2 18.18 -4.86 15.08
N ILE A 3 19.13 -4.54 14.20
CA ILE A 3 19.20 -3.23 13.54
C ILE A 3 18.16 -3.24 12.42
N SER A 4 17.31 -2.22 12.31
CA SER A 4 16.40 -2.10 11.17
C SER A 4 17.22 -1.97 9.86
N PRO A 5 16.89 -2.70 8.78
CA PRO A 5 15.66 -3.46 8.54
C PRO A 5 15.81 -4.98 8.71
N PHE A 6 16.38 -5.49 9.81
CA PHE A 6 16.57 -6.92 10.04
C PHE A 6 15.66 -7.48 11.17
N THR A 7 15.23 -8.73 11.02
CA THR A 7 14.38 -9.50 11.93
C THR A 7 14.85 -10.96 12.00
N GLY A 8 14.21 -11.79 12.84
CA GLY A 8 14.60 -13.18 13.09
C GLY A 8 15.36 -13.36 14.41
N GLN A 9 15.53 -14.61 14.84
CA GLN A 9 16.23 -14.93 16.11
C GLN A 9 17.70 -14.48 16.10
N ARG A 10 18.30 -14.43 14.91
CA ARG A 10 19.70 -14.07 14.67
C ARG A 10 19.84 -12.86 13.74
N CYS A 11 18.76 -12.12 13.49
CA CYS A 11 18.72 -10.99 12.55
C CYS A 11 19.10 -11.41 11.11
N GLU A 12 18.80 -12.64 10.75
CA GLU A 12 19.12 -13.25 9.45
C GLU A 12 18.16 -12.81 8.34
N ASP A 13 16.95 -12.40 8.72
CA ASP A 13 15.89 -12.04 7.79
C ASP A 13 15.85 -10.53 7.60
N ARG A 14 15.69 -10.08 6.35
CA ARG A 14 15.28 -8.68 6.12
C ARG A 14 13.80 -8.55 6.40
N VAL A 15 13.41 -7.47 7.06
CA VAL A 15 12.02 -7.08 7.20
C VAL A 15 11.48 -6.84 5.80
N ASP A 16 10.59 -7.72 5.37
CA ASP A 16 9.80 -7.53 4.17
C ASP A 16 8.45 -6.93 4.58
N PRO A 17 8.24 -5.62 4.35
CA PRO A 17 6.99 -4.98 4.67
C PRO A 17 5.82 -5.47 3.79
N CYS A 18 6.09 -6.19 2.69
CA CYS A 18 5.10 -6.80 1.82
C CYS A 18 4.77 -8.26 2.19
N ALA A 19 5.47 -8.89 3.15
CA ALA A 19 5.29 -10.30 3.49
C ALA A 19 3.86 -10.65 3.95
N ASN A 20 3.18 -9.72 4.62
CA ASN A 20 1.81 -9.91 5.10
C ASN A 20 0.73 -9.48 4.08
N GLN A 21 1.12 -9.19 2.83
CA GLN A 21 0.21 -8.71 1.79
C GLN A 21 -0.67 -7.55 2.27
N PRO A 22 -0.07 -6.42 2.71
CA PRO A 22 -0.82 -5.32 3.28
C PRO A 22 -1.78 -4.64 2.28
N CYS A 23 -1.52 -4.75 0.98
CA CYS A 23 -2.35 -4.15 -0.06
C CYS A 23 -3.57 -5.01 -0.37
N GLN A 24 -4.76 -4.44 -0.23
CA GLN A 24 -6.04 -5.08 -0.49
C GLN A 24 -6.53 -4.86 -1.93
N ASN A 25 -7.63 -5.55 -2.28
CA ASN A 25 -8.38 -5.36 -3.53
C ASN A 25 -7.53 -5.49 -4.81
N GLY A 26 -6.49 -6.32 -4.78
CA GLY A 26 -5.57 -6.50 -5.91
C GLY A 26 -4.49 -5.41 -6.04
N GLY A 27 -4.27 -4.62 -4.98
CA GLY A 27 -3.15 -3.69 -4.88
C GLY A 27 -1.80 -4.40 -4.93
N THR A 28 -0.84 -3.81 -5.64
CA THR A 28 0.53 -4.33 -5.72
C THR A 28 1.39 -3.70 -4.63
N CYS A 29 1.95 -4.51 -3.74
CA CYS A 29 2.87 -4.03 -2.72
C CYS A 29 4.27 -3.81 -3.31
N GLN A 30 4.82 -2.60 -3.13
CA GLN A 30 6.20 -2.29 -3.40
C GLN A 30 6.92 -1.90 -2.10
N PRO A 31 7.95 -2.67 -1.69
CA PRO A 31 8.80 -2.24 -0.58
C PRO A 31 9.54 -0.95 -0.95
N THR A 32 9.55 0.00 -0.04
CA THR A 32 10.28 1.27 -0.17
C THR A 32 11.52 1.27 0.73
N ASN A 33 12.24 2.39 0.82
CA ASN A 33 13.46 2.46 1.61
C ASN A 33 13.19 2.13 3.11
N GLY A 34 13.88 1.13 3.64
CA GLY A 34 13.79 0.72 5.04
C GLY A 34 12.73 -0.36 5.31
N ASN A 35 11.92 -0.17 6.36
CA ASN A 35 10.81 -1.06 6.74
C ASN A 35 9.44 -0.56 6.20
N SER A 36 9.47 0.32 5.20
CA SER A 36 8.28 0.95 4.66
C SER A 36 7.86 0.28 3.36
N TYR A 37 6.58 0.41 3.02
CA TYR A 37 6.03 -0.06 1.74
C TYR A 37 5.08 0.98 1.18
N GLN A 38 4.76 0.82 -0.10
CA GLN A 38 3.75 1.55 -0.81
C GLN A 38 2.86 0.55 -1.54
N CYS A 39 1.55 0.75 -1.49
CA CYS A 39 0.62 0.01 -2.33
C CYS A 39 0.31 0.78 -3.61
N ILE A 40 0.45 0.11 -4.75
CA ILE A 40 -0.07 0.58 -6.03
C ILE A 40 -1.49 0.06 -6.16
N CYS A 41 -2.46 0.94 -6.02
CA CYS A 41 -3.87 0.58 -6.08
C CYS A 41 -4.37 0.47 -7.52
N PRO A 42 -5.21 -0.53 -7.82
CA PRO A 42 -5.89 -0.58 -9.10
C PRO A 42 -6.90 0.57 -9.24
N PRO A 43 -7.31 0.91 -10.48
CA PRO A 43 -8.33 1.91 -10.71
C PRO A 43 -9.61 1.60 -9.93
N GLY A 44 -10.13 2.57 -9.21
CA GLY A 44 -11.32 2.39 -8.37
C GLY A 44 -11.00 2.15 -6.90
N TYR A 45 -9.73 2.14 -6.50
CA TYR A 45 -9.31 2.01 -5.11
C TYR A 45 -8.30 3.11 -4.73
N SER A 46 -8.42 3.58 -3.50
CA SER A 46 -7.58 4.57 -2.85
C SER A 46 -7.29 4.09 -1.41
N SER A 47 -6.56 4.91 -0.64
CA SER A 47 -5.91 4.59 0.66
C SER A 47 -4.51 4.01 0.52
N PHE A 48 -3.79 3.99 1.67
CA PHE A 48 -2.45 3.43 1.79
C PHE A 48 -2.39 1.92 1.51
N ASP A 49 -3.48 1.21 1.80
CA ASP A 49 -3.64 -0.24 1.65
C ASP A 49 -4.63 -0.62 0.54
N CYS A 50 -5.08 0.33 -0.27
CA CYS A 50 -6.09 0.10 -1.32
C CYS A 50 -7.41 -0.51 -0.81
N SER A 51 -7.75 -0.30 0.47
CA SER A 51 -8.97 -0.80 1.08
C SER A 51 -10.18 0.05 0.73
N THR A 52 -9.98 1.35 0.50
CA THR A 52 -11.07 2.27 0.17
C THR A 52 -11.38 2.18 -1.31
N ARG A 53 -12.64 1.99 -1.66
CA ARG A 53 -13.07 2.14 -3.05
C ARG A 53 -13.12 3.63 -3.37
N ASP A 54 -12.33 4.07 -4.34
CA ASP A 54 -12.30 5.45 -4.80
C ASP A 54 -13.56 5.73 -5.66
N PRO A 55 -14.55 6.47 -5.13
CA PRO A 55 -15.71 6.85 -5.93
C PRO A 55 -15.30 7.79 -7.06
N CYS A 56 -14.21 8.54 -6.90
CA CYS A 56 -13.72 9.52 -7.86
C CYS A 56 -13.00 8.91 -9.06
N SER A 57 -12.58 7.64 -8.96
CA SER A 57 -11.80 6.95 -10.00
C SER A 57 -12.42 7.01 -11.39
N GLN A 58 -13.75 7.01 -11.48
CA GLN A 58 -14.47 7.03 -12.75
C GLN A 58 -14.94 8.44 -13.15
N ASN A 59 -14.45 9.47 -12.45
CA ASN A 59 -14.93 10.85 -12.55
C ASN A 59 -16.48 10.93 -12.60
N PRO A 60 -17.19 10.35 -11.60
CA PRO A 60 -18.66 10.39 -11.60
C PRO A 60 -19.22 11.81 -11.37
N CYS A 61 -18.39 12.75 -10.92
CA CYS A 61 -18.79 14.12 -10.69
C CYS A 61 -19.12 14.82 -12.02
N MET A 62 -20.41 14.96 -12.32
CA MET A 62 -20.90 15.70 -13.48
C MET A 62 -21.02 17.20 -13.18
N ASN A 63 -21.20 18.03 -14.23
CA ASN A 63 -21.48 19.47 -14.13
C ASN A 63 -20.42 20.30 -13.35
N GLY A 64 -19.14 19.95 -13.50
CA GLY A 64 -18.04 20.72 -12.90
C GLY A 64 -17.82 20.45 -11.40
N GLY A 65 -18.38 19.36 -10.85
CA GLY A 65 -18.05 18.92 -9.49
C GLY A 65 -16.60 18.44 -9.39
N GLN A 66 -15.87 18.90 -8.38
CA GLN A 66 -14.60 18.31 -7.97
C GLN A 66 -14.85 17.17 -6.99
N CYS A 67 -14.19 16.05 -7.23
CA CYS A 67 -14.21 14.93 -6.31
C CYS A 67 -13.12 15.15 -5.27
N PHE A 68 -13.51 15.18 -3.99
CA PHE A 68 -12.64 15.41 -2.83
C PHE A 68 -12.57 14.16 -1.96
#